data_AF-A0A2S5V2R1-F1
#
_entry.id   AF-A0A2S5V2R1-F1
#
_cell.length_a   1.000
_cell.length_b   1.000
_cell.length_c   1.000
_cell.angle_alpha   90.00
_cell.angle_beta   90.00
_cell.angle_gamma   90.00
#
_symmetry.space_group_name_H-M   'P 1'
#
loop_
_entity.id
_entity.type
_entity.pdbx_description
1 polymer ?
#
loop_
_entity_poly.entity_id
_entity_poly.type
_entity_poly.pdbx_seq_one_letter_code
_entity_poly.pdbx_strand_id
1 'polypeptide(L)'
;MAVRYVRTVVSDETAKEIRAFVEERDWSQFHTPENLAKSISIEAAELLECYQWDADADVVRVREELADVVTYSFMLADRLGLDLDEIVLAKLAKTREKYPVELSKGRSTKYDAL
;
A
#
# COMPACT_ATOMS: atom_id res chain seq x y z
N MET A 1 33.21 -0.90 0.40
CA MET A 1 32.03 -0.56 -0.42
C MET A 1 30.80 -0.77 0.44
N ALA A 2 30.01 0.27 0.70
CA ALA A 2 28.74 0.10 1.40
C ALA A 2 27.77 -0.59 0.43
N VAL A 3 27.32 -1.79 0.77
CA VAL A 3 26.19 -2.43 0.08
C VAL A 3 25.01 -1.50 0.26
N ARG A 4 24.60 -0.80 -0.81
CA ARG A 4 23.32 -0.09 -0.81
C ARG A 4 22.26 -1.17 -0.85
N TYR A 5 21.66 -1.46 0.31
CA TYR A 5 20.38 -2.13 0.34
C TYR A 5 19.40 -1.22 -0.42
N VAL A 6 18.96 -1.65 -1.60
CA VAL A 6 17.77 -1.09 -2.23
C VAL A 6 16.63 -1.52 -1.32
N ARG A 7 16.16 -0.58 -0.51
CA ARG A 7 15.06 -0.85 0.41
C ARG A 7 13.79 -0.81 -0.41
N THR A 8 13.16 -1.96 -0.59
CA THR A 8 11.90 -2.08 -1.32
C THR A 8 10.71 -1.92 -0.37
N VAL A 9 9.55 -1.54 -0.91
CA VAL A 9 8.29 -1.45 -0.13
C VAL A 9 7.94 -2.81 0.48
N VAL A 10 8.05 -3.87 -0.32
CA VAL A 10 7.93 -5.27 0.09
C VAL A 10 9.26 -5.96 -0.21
N SER A 11 9.86 -6.60 0.77
CA SER A 11 11.15 -7.28 0.59
C SER A 11 11.03 -8.43 -0.42
N ASP A 12 12.12 -8.76 -1.11
CA ASP A 12 12.14 -9.89 -2.05
C ASP A 12 11.73 -11.22 -1.39
N GLU A 13 12.12 -11.41 -0.12
CA GLU A 13 11.73 -12.56 0.69
C GLU A 13 10.22 -12.59 0.91
N THR A 14 9.63 -11.48 1.37
CA THR A 14 8.19 -11.36 1.56
C THR A 14 7.42 -11.55 0.25
N ALA A 15 7.89 -10.94 -0.84
CA ALA A 15 7.29 -11.07 -2.16
C ALA A 15 7.29 -12.53 -2.65
N LYS A 16 8.38 -13.26 -2.38
CA LYS A 16 8.49 -14.68 -2.70
C LYS A 16 7.50 -15.52 -1.90
N GLU A 17 7.39 -15.29 -0.60
CA GLU A 17 6.45 -16.01 0.27
C GLU A 17 4.98 -15.75 -0.15
N ILE A 18 4.64 -14.51 -0.51
CA ILE A 18 3.30 -14.19 -1.04
C ILE A 18 3.02 -14.96 -2.33
N ARG A 19 3.96 -14.97 -3.28
CA ARG A 19 3.78 -15.70 -4.55
C ARG A 19 3.65 -17.20 -4.32
N ALA A 20 4.46 -17.78 -3.42
CA ALA A 20 4.36 -19.18 -3.05
C ALA A 20 3.01 -19.51 -2.44
N PHE A 21 2.52 -18.69 -1.50
CA PHE A 21 1.22 -18.86 -0.87
C PHE A 21 0.07 -18.89 -1.88
N VAL A 22 0.11 -17.99 -2.88
CA VAL A 22 -0.87 -17.93 -3.97
C VAL A 22 -0.80 -19.15 -4.88
N GLU A 23 0.42 -19.55 -5.26
CA GLU A 23 0.65 -20.70 -6.15
C GLU A 23 0.21 -22.02 -5.51
N GLU A 24 0.56 -22.25 -4.24
CA GLU A 24 0.17 -23.45 -3.46
C GLU A 24 -1.34 -23.70 -3.44
N ARG A 25 -2.13 -22.64 -3.59
CA ARG A 25 -3.59 -22.67 -3.53
C ARG A 25 -4.23 -22.56 -4.91
N ASP A 26 -3.44 -22.46 -5.98
CA ASP A 26 -3.90 -22.20 -7.33
C ASP A 26 -4.79 -20.94 -7.42
N TRP A 27 -4.50 -19.93 -6.59
CA TRP A 27 -5.34 -18.71 -6.49
C TRP A 27 -5.04 -17.67 -7.55
N SER A 28 -3.95 -17.83 -8.31
CA SER A 28 -3.56 -16.92 -9.39
C SER A 28 -4.67 -16.71 -10.43
N GLN A 29 -5.56 -17.70 -10.61
CA GLN A 29 -6.73 -17.62 -11.50
C GLN A 29 -7.80 -16.60 -11.04
N PHE A 30 -7.91 -16.32 -9.74
CA PHE A 30 -8.87 -15.36 -9.17
C PHE A 30 -8.30 -13.95 -9.07
N HIS A 31 -6.98 -13.81 -9.15
CA HIS A 31 -6.23 -12.56 -9.01
C HIS A 31 -6.24 -11.74 -10.31
N THR A 32 -7.43 -11.42 -10.81
CA THR A 32 -7.60 -10.41 -11.87
C THR A 32 -7.31 -9.01 -11.28
N PRO A 33 -6.85 -8.03 -12.08
CA PRO A 33 -6.63 -6.66 -11.59
C PRO A 33 -7.88 -6.06 -10.94
N GLU A 34 -9.06 -6.36 -11.49
CA GLU A 34 -10.34 -5.92 -10.94
C GLU A 34 -10.61 -6.53 -9.54
N ASN A 35 -10.40 -7.84 -9.39
CA ASN A 35 -10.64 -8.51 -8.11
C ASN A 35 -9.66 -8.03 -7.04
N LEU A 36 -8.38 -7.89 -7.38
CA LEU A 36 -7.37 -7.38 -6.44
C LEU A 36 -7.67 -5.93 -6.04
N ALA A 37 -8.13 -5.08 -6.96
CA ALA A 37 -8.55 -3.72 -6.62
C ALA A 37 -9.76 -3.71 -5.65
N LYS A 38 -10.71 -4.64 -5.81
CA LYS A 38 -11.81 -4.82 -4.86
C LYS A 38 -11.29 -5.26 -3.49
N SER A 39 -10.39 -6.25 -3.43
CA SER A 39 -9.77 -6.70 -2.18
C SER A 39 -9.09 -5.54 -1.45
N ILE A 40 -8.28 -4.72 -2.12
CA ILE A 40 -7.66 -3.52 -1.52
C ILE A 40 -8.73 -2.62 -0.86
N SER A 41 -9.86 -2.39 -1.53
CA SER A 41 -10.93 -1.56 -0.98
C SER A 41 -11.64 -2.20 0.22
N ILE A 42 -11.75 -3.52 0.25
CA ILE A 42 -12.35 -4.27 1.36
C ILE A 42 -11.44 -4.15 2.59
N GLU A 43 -10.16 -4.50 2.46
CA GLU A 43 -9.23 -4.45 3.60
C GLU A 43 -8.99 -3.02 4.09
N ALA A 44 -9.04 -2.03 3.20
CA ALA A 44 -9.00 -0.62 3.61
C ALA A 44 -10.22 -0.23 4.44
N ALA A 45 -11.39 -0.85 4.21
CA ALA A 45 -12.59 -0.65 5.01
C ALA A 45 -12.50 -1.39 6.36
N GLU A 46 -11.87 -2.56 6.42
CA GLU A 46 -11.60 -3.28 7.69
C GLU A 46 -10.60 -2.49 8.56
N LEU A 47 -9.56 -1.93 7.94
CA LEU A 47 -8.65 -0.99 8.60
C LEU A 47 -9.38 0.26 9.13
N LEU A 48 -10.34 0.79 8.37
CA LEU A 48 -11.17 1.91 8.82
C LEU A 48 -12.08 1.50 9.99
N GLU A 49 -12.62 0.29 9.99
CA GLU A 49 -13.50 -0.22 11.05
C GLU A 49 -12.80 -0.22 12.42
N CYS A 50 -11.49 -0.43 12.45
CA CYS A 50 -10.68 -0.34 13.68
C CYS A 50 -10.86 0.99 14.43
N TYR A 51 -11.25 2.06 13.73
CA TYR A 51 -11.46 3.41 14.28
C TYR A 51 -12.91 3.88 14.19
N GLN A 52 -13.87 2.97 13.95
CA GLN A 52 -15.26 3.34 13.69
C GLN A 52 -15.95 4.02 14.88
N TRP A 53 -15.64 3.57 16.11
CA TRP A 53 -16.35 3.98 17.32
C TRP A 53 -15.56 4.93 18.21
N ASP A 54 -14.22 4.84 18.18
CA ASP A 54 -13.31 5.75 18.88
C ASP A 54 -11.92 5.74 18.23
N ALA A 55 -11.02 6.58 18.77
CA ALA A 55 -9.65 6.71 18.28
C ALA A 55 -8.65 5.73 18.94
N ASP A 56 -9.08 4.97 19.95
CA ASP A 56 -8.26 4.03 20.72
C ASP A 56 -8.42 2.61 20.14
N ALA A 57 -7.92 2.46 18.90
CA ALA A 57 -8.02 1.21 18.17
C ALA A 57 -7.12 0.11 18.76
N ASP A 58 -7.56 -1.14 18.65
CA ASP A 58 -6.70 -2.30 18.91
C ASP A 58 -5.53 -2.33 17.90
N VAL A 59 -4.33 -2.02 18.39
CA VAL A 59 -3.11 -1.98 17.58
C VAL A 59 -2.78 -3.31 16.92
N VAL A 60 -3.19 -4.43 17.52
CA VAL A 60 -3.00 -5.76 16.91
C VAL A 60 -3.84 -5.85 15.64
N ARG A 61 -5.12 -5.53 15.72
CA ARG A 61 -6.03 -5.54 14.58
C ARG A 61 -5.59 -4.54 13.50
N VAL A 62 -5.25 -3.30 13.87
CA VAL A 62 -4.74 -2.29 12.93
C VAL A 62 -3.54 -2.79 12.13
N ARG A 63 -2.64 -3.54 12.79
CA ARG A 63 -1.47 -4.12 12.14
C ARG A 63 -1.85 -5.20 11.12
N GLU A 64 -2.83 -6.04 11.44
CA GLU A 64 -3.33 -7.09 10.55
C GLU A 64 -3.98 -6.47 9.31
N GLU A 65 -4.97 -5.58 9.49
CA GLU A 65 -5.70 -4.99 8.35
C GLU A 65 -4.77 -4.15 7.45
N LEU A 66 -3.81 -3.42 8.05
CA LEU A 66 -2.82 -2.69 7.27
C LEU A 66 -1.90 -3.62 6.47
N ALA A 67 -1.55 -4.79 7.02
CA ALA A 67 -0.75 -5.78 6.31
C ALA A 67 -1.53 -6.36 5.12
N ASP A 68 -2.84 -6.57 5.25
CA ASP A 68 -3.70 -7.06 4.18
C ASP A 68 -3.84 -6.03 3.04
N VAL A 69 -4.05 -4.75 3.38
CA VAL A 69 -4.03 -3.65 2.38
C VAL A 69 -2.74 -3.64 1.56
N VAL A 70 -1.59 -3.76 2.23
CA VAL A 70 -0.27 -3.77 1.57
C VAL A 70 -0.09 -5.05 0.73
N THR A 71 -0.53 -6.19 1.24
CA THR A 71 -0.41 -7.49 0.56
C THR A 71 -1.20 -7.50 -0.76
N TYR A 72 -2.46 -7.08 -0.75
CA TYR A 72 -3.24 -7.00 -1.99
C TYR A 72 -2.74 -5.90 -2.93
N SER A 73 -2.22 -4.79 -2.40
CA SER A 73 -1.56 -3.76 -3.21
C SER A 73 -0.32 -4.30 -3.94
N PHE A 74 0.49 -5.12 -3.25
CA PHE A 74 1.61 -5.83 -3.86
C PHE A 74 1.13 -6.83 -4.91
N MET A 75 0.15 -7.67 -4.61
CA MET A 75 -0.39 -8.62 -5.58
C MET A 75 -0.91 -7.93 -6.85
N LEU A 76 -1.56 -6.77 -6.71
CA LEU A 76 -2.02 -5.98 -7.86
C LEU A 76 -0.84 -5.43 -8.67
N ALA A 77 0.17 -4.88 -8.00
CA ALA A 77 1.37 -4.39 -8.68
C ALA A 77 2.09 -5.53 -9.43
N ASP A 78 2.28 -6.68 -8.77
CA ASP A 78 2.90 -7.87 -9.36
C ASP A 78 2.10 -8.37 -10.59
N ARG A 79 0.77 -8.40 -10.48
CA ARG A 79 -0.13 -8.78 -11.59
C ARG A 79 -0.06 -7.83 -12.78
N LEU A 80 0.20 -6.55 -12.54
CA LEU A 80 0.34 -5.52 -13.57
C LEU A 80 1.78 -5.33 -14.06
N GLY A 81 2.75 -6.06 -13.49
CA GLY A 81 4.18 -5.89 -13.80
C GLY A 81 4.74 -4.54 -13.36
N LEU A 82 4.23 -3.99 -12.26
CA LEU A 82 4.65 -2.70 -11.71
C LEU A 82 5.61 -2.88 -10.54
N ASP A 83 6.64 -2.05 -10.50
CA ASP A 83 7.51 -1.90 -9.34
C ASP A 83 6.89 -0.90 -8.35
N LEU A 84 6.61 -1.36 -7.12
CA LEU A 84 5.95 -0.53 -6.11
C LEU A 84 6.78 0.70 -5.72
N ASP A 85 8.10 0.56 -5.60
CA ASP A 85 8.99 1.67 -5.26
C ASP A 85 8.99 2.72 -6.36
N GLU A 86 9.08 2.31 -7.62
CA GLU A 86 9.04 3.21 -8.77
C GLU A 86 7.73 4.02 -8.80
N ILE A 87 6.57 3.35 -8.70
CA ILE A 87 5.28 4.05 -8.81
C ILE A 87 5.03 4.98 -7.61
N VAL A 88 5.47 4.59 -6.41
CA VAL A 88 5.35 5.42 -5.20
C VAL A 88 6.28 6.63 -5.30
N LEU A 89 7.54 6.45 -5.71
CA LEU A 89 8.50 7.55 -5.87
C LEU A 89 8.05 8.53 -6.96
N ALA A 90 7.55 8.03 -8.09
CA ALA A 90 6.99 8.85 -9.17
C ALA A 90 5.77 9.64 -8.68
N LYS A 91 4.89 9.02 -7.89
CA LYS A 91 3.74 9.71 -7.29
C LYS A 91 4.18 10.76 -6.28
N LEU A 92 5.18 10.47 -5.45
CA LEU A 92 5.72 11.42 -4.47
C LEU A 92 6.34 12.65 -5.14
N ALA A 93 7.05 12.50 -6.26
CA ALA A 93 7.57 13.63 -7.01
C ALA A 93 6.43 14.59 -7.44
N LYS A 94 5.37 14.06 -8.04
CA LYS A 94 4.16 14.83 -8.41
C LYS A 94 3.46 15.44 -7.20
N THR A 95 3.40 14.73 -6.07
CA THR A 95 2.81 15.23 -4.83
C THR A 95 3.62 16.40 -4.23
N ARG A 96 4.95 16.39 -4.34
CA ARG A 96 5.81 17.51 -3.90
C ARG A 96 5.58 18.77 -4.73
N GLU A 97 5.44 18.61 -6.05
CA GLU A 97 5.06 19.73 -6.94
C GLU A 97 3.68 20.27 -6.59
N LYS A 98 2.74 19.37 -6.27
CA LYS A 98 1.39 19.76 -5.86
C LYS A 98 1.35 20.43 -4.49
N TYR A 99 2.18 20.05 -3.53
CA TYR A 99 2.18 20.58 -2.16
C TYR A 99 3.57 21.08 -1.74
N PRO A 100 3.99 22.28 -2.20
CA PRO A 100 5.27 22.86 -1.81
C PRO A 100 5.36 23.10 -0.31
N VAL A 101 6.54 22.88 0.27
CA VAL A 101 6.78 22.98 1.73
C VAL A 101 6.34 24.34 2.29
N GLU A 102 6.73 25.43 1.63
CA GLU A 102 6.43 26.81 2.06
C GLU A 102 4.92 27.10 2.15
N LEU A 103 4.09 26.37 1.40
CA LEU A 103 2.64 26.58 1.35
C LEU A 103 1.84 25.57 2.16
N SER A 104 2.41 24.38 2.41
CA SER A 104 1.69 23.23 2.96
C SER A 104 2.17 22.76 4.34
N LYS A 105 3.27 23.30 4.88
CA LYS A 105 3.79 22.89 6.19
C LYS A 105 2.78 23.15 7.32
N GLY A 106 2.43 22.10 8.06
CA GLY A 106 1.51 22.19 9.21
C GLY A 106 0.03 22.34 8.85
N ARG A 107 -0.34 22.17 7.57
CA ARG A 107 -1.71 22.25 7.08
C ARG A 107 -2.06 20.97 6.32
N SER A 108 -3.18 20.34 6.64
CA SER A 108 -3.71 19.18 5.92
C SER A 108 -4.74 19.56 4.85
N THR A 109 -5.17 20.82 4.84
CA THR A 109 -6.03 21.37 3.78
C THR A 109 -5.22 21.67 2.54
N LYS A 110 -5.86 21.66 1.37
CA LYS A 110 -5.18 22.10 0.14
C LYS A 110 -4.84 23.59 0.25
N TYR A 111 -3.65 23.99 -0.19
CA TYR A 111 -3.25 25.40 -0.22
C TYR A 111 -4.07 26.23 -1.23
N ASP A 112 -4.71 25.58 -2.20
CA ASP A 112 -5.58 26.17 -3.22
C ASP A 112 -7.08 26.04 -2.90
N ALA A 113 -7.43 25.54 -1.71
CA ALA A 113 -8.81 25.59 -1.22
C ALA A 113 -9.12 27.03 -0.78
N LEU A 114 -9.83 27.77 -1.64
CA LEU A 114 -10.58 28.98 -1.29
C LEU A 114 -11.57 28.70 -0.16
#